data_AF-A0A9X4NZ84-F1
#
_entry.id   AF-A0A9X4NZ84-F1
#
_cell.length_a   1.000
_cell.length_b   1.000
_cell.length_c   1.000
_cell.angle_alpha   90.00
_cell.angle_beta   90.00
_cell.angle_gamma   90.00
#
_symmetry.space_group_name_H-M   'P 1'
#
loop_
_entity.id
_entity.type
_entity.pdbx_description
1 polymer ?
#
loop_
_entity_poly.entity_id
_entity_poly.type
_entity_poly.pdbx_seq_one_letter_code
_entity_poly.pdbx_strand_id
1 'polypeptide(L)' 'KQFFDNLQLDKHDADIARRILIEINNRIRFLIDVGLGYLTLNRLSNSLSGGESQRINLATSLGSSLVGSLYILDEP' A
#
# COMPACT_ATOMS: atom_id res chain seq x y z
N LYS A 1 7.62 5.91 -2.03
CA LYS A 1 7.66 6.32 -0.61
C LYS A 1 8.40 7.65 -0.39
N GLN A 2 9.59 7.83 -0.98
CA GLN A 2 10.41 9.05 -0.82
C GLN A 2 9.65 10.37 -0.99
N PHE A 3 8.70 10.47 -1.92
CA PHE A 3 7.85 11.66 -2.07
C PHE A 3 7.10 12.02 -0.78
N PHE A 4 6.36 11.07 -0.18
CA PHE A 4 5.55 11.32 1.01
C PHE A 4 6.41 11.51 2.27
N ASP A 5 7.60 10.92 2.32
CA ASP A 5 8.55 11.13 3.42
C ASP A 5 9.12 12.56 3.46
N ASN A 6 9.15 13.23 2.30
CA ASN A 6 9.69 14.59 2.14
C ASN A 6 8.61 15.63 1.83
N LEU A 7 7.34 15.25 1.94
CA LEU A 7 6.22 16.16 1.66
C LEU A 7 6.17 17.27 2.72
N GLN A 8 6.34 18.51 2.29
CA GLN A 8 6.22 19.68 3.14
C GLN A 8 4.82 20.26 2.98
N LEU A 9 4.12 20.41 4.11
CA LEU A 9 2.81 21.05 4.20
C LEU A 9 2.91 22.17 5.23
N ASP A 10 2.10 23.20 5.06
CA ASP A 10 1.90 24.17 6.13
C ASP A 10 1.15 23.53 7.30
N LYS A 11 1.04 24.26 8.41
CA LYS A 11 0.41 23.73 9.63
C LYS A 11 -1.06 23.35 9.41
N HIS A 12 -1.80 24.13 8.61
CA HIS A 12 -3.22 23.91 8.38
C HIS A 12 -3.44 22.65 7.55
N ASP A 13 -2.73 22.53 6.44
CA ASP A 13 -2.80 21.36 5.56
C ASP A 13 -2.27 20.10 6.25
N ALA A 14 -1.22 20.21 7.05
CA ALA A 14 -0.71 19.08 7.84
C ALA A 14 -1.74 18.57 8.85
N ASP A 15 -2.47 19.46 9.52
CA ASP A 15 -3.52 19.10 10.47
C ASP A 15 -4.68 18.38 9.79
N ILE A 16 -5.12 18.86 8.62
CA ILE A 16 -6.18 18.26 7.81
C ILE A 16 -5.75 16.90 7.24
N ALA A 17 -4.55 16.84 6.64
CA ALA A 17 -4.08 15.67 5.92
C ALA A 17 -3.54 14.56 6.84
N ARG A 18 -3.28 14.85 8.13
CA ARG A 18 -2.63 13.93 9.09
C ARG A 18 -3.13 12.49 8.99
N ARG A 19 -4.44 12.28 9.09
CA ARG A 19 -5.04 10.94 9.08
C ARG A 19 -4.89 10.25 7.72
N ILE A 20 -5.09 10.99 6.64
CA ILE A 20 -4.97 10.46 5.26
C ILE A 20 -3.52 10.10 4.96
N LEU A 21 -2.55 10.92 5.39
CA LEU A 21 -1.13 10.64 5.21
C LEU A 21 -0.67 9.40 5.96
N ILE A 22 -1.19 9.14 7.17
CA ILE A 22 -0.92 7.88 7.89
C ILE A 22 -1.39 6.68 7.05
N GLU A 23 -2.62 6.71 6.55
CA GLU A 23 -3.19 5.62 5.74
C GLU A 23 -2.43 5.41 4.42
N ILE A 24 -2.10 6.47 3.71
CA ILE A 24 -1.35 6.40 2.45
C ILE A 24 0.04 5.80 2.70
N ASN A 25 0.77 6.28 3.72
CA ASN A 25 2.10 5.77 4.04
C ASN A 25 2.06 4.29 4.43
N ASN A 26 1.07 3.86 5.21
CA ASN A 26 0.89 2.46 5.58
C ASN A 26 0.63 1.59 4.34
N ARG A 27 -0.29 2.00 3.46
CA ARG A 27 -0.61 1.25 2.23
C ARG A 27 0.58 1.13 1.28
N ILE A 28 1.33 2.20 1.09
CA ILE A 28 2.55 2.18 0.29
C ILE A 28 3.60 1.26 0.92
N ARG A 29 3.73 1.26 2.25
CA ARG A 29 4.63 0.37 2.96
C ARG A 29 4.24 -1.10 2.77
N PHE A 30 2.97 -1.47 2.88
CA PHE A 30 2.54 -2.85 2.60
C PHE A 30 2.92 -3.32 1.20
N LEU A 31 2.75 -2.47 0.17
CA LEU A 31 3.18 -2.80 -1.20
C LEU A 31 4.69 -3.03 -1.30
N ILE A 32 5.50 -2.24 -0.58
CA ILE A 32 6.95 -2.40 -0.53
C ILE A 32 7.33 -3.69 0.19
N ASP A 33 6.68 -3.98 1.32
CA ASP A 33 6.97 -5.16 2.16
C ASP A 33 6.65 -6.47 1.42
N VAL A 34 5.65 -6.47 0.52
CA VAL A 34 5.38 -7.61 -0.40
C VAL A 34 6.19 -7.55 -1.70
N GLY A 35 7.24 -6.73 -1.77
CA GLY A 35 8.18 -6.69 -2.90
C GLY A 35 7.67 -6.00 -4.17
N LEU A 36 6.57 -5.23 -4.10
CA LEU A 36 5.99 -4.52 -5.25
C LEU A 36 6.42 -3.05 -5.36
N GLY A 37 7.46 -2.65 -4.63
CA GLY A 37 7.96 -1.27 -4.62
C GLY A 37 8.48 -0.74 -5.96
N TYR A 38 8.70 -1.63 -6.94
CA TYR A 38 9.11 -1.27 -8.31
C TYR A 38 7.93 -0.91 -9.23
N LEU A 39 6.69 -1.21 -8.82
CA LEU A 39 5.50 -0.86 -9.59
C LEU A 39 5.11 0.60 -9.35
N THR A 40 4.55 1.21 -10.38
CA THR A 40 3.91 2.52 -10.29
C THR A 40 2.42 2.36 -10.02
N LEU A 41 1.80 3.30 -9.29
CA LEU A 41 0.37 3.25 -8.97
C LEU A 41 -0.54 3.37 -10.21
N ASN A 42 -0.03 3.90 -11.32
CA ASN A 42 -0.73 4.02 -12.60
C ASN A 42 -0.58 2.77 -13.50
N ARG A 43 0.04 1.69 -13.02
CA ARG A 43 0.19 0.44 -13.78
C ARG A 43 -1.19 -0.18 -14.03
N LEU A 44 -1.45 -0.55 -15.28
CA LEU A 44 -2.73 -1.18 -15.66
C LEU A 44 -2.85 -2.58 -15.06
N SER A 45 -3.99 -2.88 -14.43
CA SER A 45 -4.20 -4.17 -13.74
C SER A 45 -4.08 -5.39 -14.66
N ASN A 46 -4.47 -5.26 -15.93
CA ASN A 46 -4.38 -6.35 -16.92
C ASN A 46 -2.94 -6.65 -17.38
N SER A 47 -1.97 -5.83 -16.97
CA SER A 47 -0.55 -5.98 -17.31
C SER A 47 0.28 -6.56 -16.15
N LEU A 48 -0.38 -6.95 -15.06
CA LEU A 48 0.24 -7.61 -13.91
C LEU A 48 0.35 -9.11 -14.17
N SER A 49 1.45 -9.70 -13.74
CA SER A 49 1.59 -11.15 -13.62
C SER A 49 0.65 -11.71 -12.54
N GLY A 50 0.48 -13.04 -12.55
CA GLY A 50 -0.29 -13.74 -11.51
C GLY A 50 0.25 -13.47 -10.11
N GLY A 51 1.56 -13.63 -9.91
CA GLY A 51 2.20 -13.39 -8.61
C GLY A 51 2.13 -11.92 -8.15
N GLU A 52 2.22 -10.95 -9.06
CA GLU A 52 2.01 -9.53 -8.71
C GLU A 52 0.58 -9.29 -8.22
N SER A 53 -0.41 -9.83 -8.93
CA SER A 53 -1.83 -9.71 -8.56
C SER A 53 -2.10 -10.34 -7.18
N GLN A 54 -1.50 -11.50 -6.92
CA GLN A 54 -1.59 -12.17 -5.63
C GLN A 54 -0.99 -11.34 -4.49
N ARG A 55 0.20 -10.78 -4.69
CA ARG A 55 0.84 -9.92 -3.68
C ARG A 55 0.12 -8.59 -3.47
N ILE A 56 -0.53 -8.02 -4.50
CA ILE A 56 -1.44 -6.87 -4.33
C ILE A 56 -2.62 -7.23 -3.42
N ASN A 57 -3.23 -8.39 -3.62
CA ASN A 57 -4.33 -8.86 -2.77
C ASN A 57 -3.87 -9.11 -1.33
N LEU A 58 -2.67 -9.65 -1.14
CA LEU A 58 -2.04 -9.81 0.18
C LEU A 58 -1.82 -8.45 0.87
N ALA A 59 -1.20 -7.48 0.19
CA ALA A 59 -0.98 -6.14 0.73
C ALA A 59 -2.30 -5.43 1.09
N THR A 60 -3.33 -5.60 0.26
CA THR A 60 -4.68 -5.07 0.52
C THR A 60 -5.29 -5.68 1.77
N SER A 61 -5.14 -7.01 1.93
CA SER A 61 -5.64 -7.74 3.10
C SER A 61 -4.94 -7.30 4.39
N LEU A 62 -3.61 -7.16 4.37
CA LEU A 62 -2.83 -6.65 5.50
C LEU A 62 -3.25 -5.23 5.90
N GLY A 63 -3.57 -4.37 4.92
CA GLY A 63 -4.05 -3.02 5.16
C GLY A 63 -5.51 -2.91 5.62
N SER A 64 -6.30 -3.97 5.50
CA SER A 64 -7.73 -3.95 5.87
C SER A 64 -7.99 -4.04 7.38
N SER A 65 -6.95 -4.32 8.18
CA SER A 65 -7.04 -4.51 9.64
C SER A 65 -8.10 -5.53 10.08
N LEU A 66 -8.45 -6.50 9.22
CA LEU A 66 -9.38 -7.56 9.59
C LEU A 66 -8.77 -8.43 10.69
N VAL A 67 -9.47 -8.48 11.83
CA VAL A 67 -9.17 -9.37 12.96
C VAL A 67 -10.06 -10.60 12.88
N GLY A 68 -9.53 -11.75 13.34
CA GLY A 68 -10.29 -13.02 13.35
C GLY A 68 -10.43 -13.67 11.96
N SER A 69 -9.53 -13.37 11.03
CA SER A 69 -9.51 -13.96 9.68
C SER A 69 -8.35 -14.92 9.50
N LEU A 70 -8.58 -16.01 8.75
CA LEU A 70 -7.55 -16.94 8.30
C LEU A 70 -7.28 -16.70 6.81
N TYR A 71 -6.05 -16.33 6.48
CA TYR A 71 -5.60 -16.20 5.11
C TYR A 71 -4.88 -17.49 4.68
N ILE A 72 -5.33 -18.09 3.59
CA ILE A 72 -4.68 -19.24 2.95
C ILE A 72 -4.05 -18.73 1.65
N LEU A 73 -2.75 -18.96 1.50
CA LEU A 73 -1.96 -18.51 0.36
C LEU A 73 -1.34 -19.73 -0.30
N ASP A 74 -1.40 -19.78 -1.63
CA ASP A 74 -0.75 -20.80 -2.45
C ASP A 74 0.40 -20.15 -3.22
N GLU A 75 1.64 -20.43 -2.81
CA GLU A 75 2.89 -19.81 -3.32
C GLU A 75 2.89 -18.25 -3.40
N PRO A 76 2.86 -17.52 -2.26
CA PRO A 76 2.85 -16.05 -2.24
C PRO A 76 4.19 -15.35 -2.56
#